data_AF-A0A950NNQ8-F1
#
_entry.id   AF-A0A950NNQ8-F1
#
_cell.length_a   1.000
_cell.length_b   1.000
_cell.length_c   1.000
_cell.angle_alpha   90.00
_cell.angle_beta   90.00
_cell.angle_gamma   90.00
#
_symmetry.space_group_name_H-M   'P 1'
#
loop_
_entity.id
_entity.type
_entity.pdbx_description
1 polymer ?
#
loop_
_entity_poly.entity_id
_entity_poly.type
_entity_poly.pdbx_seq_one_letter_code
_entity_poly.pdbx_strand_id
1 'polypeptide(L)'
;MAAMRRFRIAHGLGQRLWVIPSLGVLSGVVLSLVTVAIDRGHQNGLLSQSVVGNGTDARSILTSIATAVVTLTSMVLTVTLVAVQLAMGQFSPRIARALLDDRGDQIAIAIFGATFTF
;
A
#
# COMPACT_ATOMS: atom_id res chain seq x y z
N MET A 1 22.57 -7.28 -24.52
CA MET A 1 23.03 -6.45 -23.37
C MET A 1 21.93 -5.64 -22.67
N ALA A 2 20.84 -5.21 -23.32
CA ALA A 2 19.76 -4.44 -22.67
C ALA A 2 18.94 -5.22 -21.61
N ALA A 3 18.77 -6.54 -21.79
CA ALA A 3 18.02 -7.40 -20.86
C ALA A 3 18.71 -7.57 -19.49
N MET A 4 20.04 -7.69 -19.47
CA MET A 4 20.81 -7.74 -18.22
C MET A 4 20.74 -6.43 -17.42
N ARG A 5 20.65 -5.28 -18.10
CA ARG A 5 20.51 -3.97 -17.44
C ARG A 5 19.14 -3.83 -16.77
N ARG A 6 18.07 -4.34 -17.39
CA ARG A 6 16.73 -4.40 -16.77
C ARG A 6 16.70 -5.31 -15.54
N PHE A 7 17.37 -6.45 -15.59
CA PHE A 7 17.47 -7.36 -14.44
C PHE A 7 18.26 -6.77 -13.27
N ARG A 8 19.34 -6.04 -13.56
CA ARG A 8 20.16 -5.36 -12.54
C ARG A 8 19.46 -4.16 -11.92
N ILE A 9 18.64 -3.44 -12.70
CA ILE A 9 17.78 -2.37 -12.19
C ILE A 9 16.66 -3.00 -11.35
N ALA A 10 16.00 -4.06 -11.80
CA ALA A 10 14.96 -4.76 -11.04
C ALA A 10 15.49 -5.39 -9.73
N HIS A 11 16.71 -5.95 -9.72
CA HIS A 11 17.35 -6.44 -8.50
C HIS A 11 17.85 -5.32 -7.58
N GLY A 12 18.40 -4.23 -8.13
CA GLY A 12 18.81 -3.06 -7.33
C GLY A 12 17.62 -2.26 -6.75
N LEU A 13 16.45 -2.37 -7.39
CA LEU A 13 15.18 -1.84 -6.87
C LEU A 13 14.56 -2.78 -5.82
N GLY A 14 14.72 -4.10 -5.95
CA GLY A 14 14.21 -5.07 -4.98
C GLY A 14 14.94 -5.09 -3.63
N GLN A 15 16.14 -4.50 -3.54
CA GLN A 15 16.87 -4.28 -2.27
C GLN A 15 16.58 -2.92 -1.62
N ARG A 16 15.71 -2.10 -2.22
CA ARG A 16 15.33 -0.80 -1.69
C ARG A 16 13.93 -0.88 -1.12
N LEU A 17 13.86 -0.83 0.21
CA LEU A 17 12.66 -0.68 1.06
C LEU A 17 11.51 0.14 0.47
N TRP A 18 11.81 1.12 -0.37
CA TRP A 18 10.86 2.11 -0.88
C TRP A 18 10.25 1.82 -2.24
N VAL A 19 10.77 0.85 -3.01
CA VAL A 19 10.26 0.62 -4.37
C VAL A 19 8.88 -0.02 -4.34
N ILE A 20 8.69 -1.08 -3.57
CA ILE A 20 7.39 -1.76 -3.49
C ILE A 20 6.32 -0.81 -2.92
N PRO A 21 6.57 -0.07 -1.81
CA PRO A 21 5.63 0.92 -1.31
C PRO A 21 5.30 2.04 -2.30
N SER A 22 6.31 2.63 -2.96
CA SER A 22 6.07 3.71 -3.93
C SER A 22 5.29 3.22 -5.15
N LEU A 23 5.52 1.98 -5.60
CA LEU A 23 4.74 1.37 -6.67
C LEU A 23 3.29 1.13 -6.26
N GLY A 24 3.06 0.71 -5.00
CA GLY A 24 1.72 0.58 -4.43
C GLY A 24 0.95 1.89 -4.43
N VAL A 25 1.57 2.96 -3.92
CA VAL A 25 1.00 4.32 -3.95
C VAL A 25 0.71 4.77 -5.39
N LEU A 26 1.67 4.60 -6.30
CA LEU A 26 1.50 4.95 -7.70
C LEU A 26 0.33 4.19 -8.33
N SER A 27 0.21 2.89 -8.04
CA SER A 27 -0.87 2.06 -8.57
C SER A 27 -2.24 2.51 -8.06
N GLY A 28 -2.36 2.91 -6.80
CA GLY A 28 -3.61 3.41 -6.24
C GLY A 28 -4.01 4.76 -6.82
N VAL A 29 -3.06 5.69 -7.03
CA VAL A 29 -3.32 6.94 -7.75
C VAL A 29 -3.80 6.68 -9.18
N VAL A 30 -3.13 5.77 -9.91
CA VAL A 30 -3.53 5.40 -11.26
C VAL A 30 -4.94 4.79 -11.26
N LEU A 31 -5.24 3.90 -10.31
CA LEU A 31 -6.56 3.27 -10.18
C LEU A 31 -7.65 4.32 -9.91
N SER A 32 -7.38 5.29 -9.03
CA SER A 32 -8.28 6.41 -8.75
C SER A 32 -8.57 7.23 -10.01
N LEU A 33 -7.54 7.65 -10.72
CA LEU A 33 -7.68 8.43 -11.96
C LEU A 33 -8.42 7.66 -13.05
N VAL A 34 -8.12 6.37 -13.22
CA VAL A 34 -8.80 5.50 -14.18
C VAL A 34 -10.27 5.34 -13.83
N THR A 35 -10.60 5.14 -12.55
CA THR A 35 -11.99 5.00 -12.09
C THR A 35 -12.79 6.27 -12.37
N VAL A 36 -12.23 7.45 -12.03
CA VAL A 36 -12.87 8.75 -12.33
C VAL A 36 -12.99 9.01 -13.83
N ALA A 37 -11.99 8.62 -14.62
CA ALA A 37 -12.04 8.79 -16.07
C ALA A 37 -13.12 7.92 -16.72
N ILE A 38 -13.28 6.67 -16.26
CA ILE A 38 -14.33 5.76 -16.70
C ILE A 38 -15.72 6.31 -16.34
N ASP A 39 -15.88 6.81 -15.11
CA ASP A 39 -17.14 7.37 -14.60
C ASP A 39 -17.58 8.60 -15.42
N ARG A 40 -16.65 9.52 -15.70
CA ARG A 40 -16.92 10.70 -16.55
C ARG A 40 -17.20 10.35 -18.01
N GLY A 41 -16.62 9.27 -18.53
CA GLY A 41 -16.84 8.80 -19.90
C GLY A 41 -18.23 8.19 -20.12
N HIS A 42 -18.88 7.68 -19.06
CA HIS A 42 -20.20 7.07 -19.13
C HIS A 42 -21.25 7.97 -18.49
N GLN A 43 -21.72 8.97 -19.25
CA GLN A 43 -22.69 9.98 -18.80
C GLN A 43 -24.04 9.41 -18.27
N ASN A 44 -24.32 8.12 -18.48
CA ASN A 44 -25.58 7.44 -18.08
C ASN A 44 -25.40 6.24 -17.12
N GLY A 45 -24.23 6.08 -16.49
CA GLY A 45 -24.04 5.11 -15.40
C GLY A 45 -23.89 3.65 -15.87
N LEU A 46 -22.74 3.04 -15.57
CA LEU A 46 -22.55 1.59 -15.71
C LEU A 46 -23.46 0.79 -14.75
N LEU A 47 -23.92 1.44 -13.68
CA LEU A 47 -24.78 0.90 -12.63
C LEU A 47 -25.79 1.99 -12.21
N SER A 48 -27.01 1.58 -11.89
CA SER A 48 -28.05 2.52 -11.42
C SER A 48 -27.63 3.20 -10.11
N GLN A 49 -27.94 4.49 -9.96
CA GLN A 49 -27.60 5.28 -8.77
C GLN A 49 -28.19 4.69 -7.46
N SER A 50 -29.28 3.92 -7.56
CA SER A 50 -29.83 3.16 -6.43
C SER A 50 -28.91 2.06 -5.90
N VAL A 51 -27.92 1.60 -6.69
CA VAL A 51 -26.95 0.57 -6.33
C VAL A 51 -25.62 1.18 -5.86
N VAL A 52 -25.17 2.26 -6.50
CA VAL A 52 -23.87 2.90 -6.20
C VAL A 52 -23.96 3.92 -5.06
N GLY A 53 -25.16 4.41 -4.75
CA GLY A 53 -25.38 5.44 -3.74
C GLY A 53 -24.98 6.84 -4.23
N ASN A 54 -24.85 7.78 -3.30
CA ASN A 54 -24.41 9.14 -3.59
C ASN A 54 -22.92 9.36 -3.26
N GLY A 55 -22.31 10.42 -3.80
CA GLY A 55 -20.89 10.71 -3.56
C GLY A 55 -20.51 10.96 -2.09
N THR A 56 -21.47 11.40 -1.26
CA THR A 56 -21.29 11.57 0.18
C THR A 56 -21.18 10.22 0.89
N ASP A 57 -21.98 9.23 0.47
CA ASP A 57 -21.92 7.87 1.01
C ASP A 57 -20.58 7.23 0.68
N ALA A 58 -20.13 7.35 -0.57
CA ALA A 58 -18.82 6.86 -1.01
C ALA A 58 -17.68 7.47 -0.19
N ARG A 59 -17.70 8.80 0.00
CA ARG A 59 -16.70 9.49 0.82
C ARG A 59 -16.75 9.06 2.28
N SER A 60 -17.95 8.83 2.83
CA SER A 60 -18.12 8.36 4.21
C SER A 60 -17.54 6.96 4.41
N ILE A 61 -17.78 6.05 3.46
CA ILE A 61 -17.21 4.70 3.45
C ILE A 61 -15.68 4.76 3.33
N LEU A 62 -15.14 5.54 2.39
CA LEU A 62 -13.69 5.72 2.23
C LEU A 62 -13.05 6.29 3.49
N THR A 63 -13.69 7.27 4.14
CA THR A 63 -13.19 7.85 5.41
C THR A 63 -13.21 6.83 6.56
N SER A 64 -14.27 6.01 6.62
CA SER A 64 -14.38 4.92 7.59
C SER A 64 -13.27 3.88 7.39
N ILE A 65 -13.04 3.46 6.14
CA ILE A 65 -11.96 2.54 5.78
C ILE A 65 -10.60 3.14 6.12
N ALA A 66 -10.35 4.40 5.74
CA ALA A 66 -9.08 5.09 6.03
C ALA A 66 -8.83 5.14 7.54
N THR A 67 -9.84 5.45 8.34
CA THR A 67 -9.74 5.48 9.80
C THR A 67 -9.45 4.10 10.38
N ALA A 68 -10.15 3.06 9.91
CA ALA A 68 -9.91 1.68 10.32
C ALA A 68 -8.49 1.21 9.96
N VAL A 69 -7.99 1.58 8.78
CA VAL A 69 -6.63 1.25 8.32
C VAL A 69 -5.58 2.00 9.14
N VAL A 70 -5.81 3.25 9.56
CA VAL A 70 -4.91 3.96 10.48
C VAL A 70 -4.80 3.23 11.82
N THR A 71 -5.93 2.80 12.39
CA THR A 71 -5.93 2.02 13.64
C THR A 71 -5.21 0.68 13.48
N LEU A 72 -5.50 -0.05 12.39
CA LEU A 72 -4.84 -1.31 12.07
C LEU A 72 -3.32 -1.13 11.91
N THR A 73 -2.90 -0.11 11.17
CA THR A 73 -1.47 0.19 10.93
C THR A 73 -0.76 0.52 12.25
N SER A 74 -1.41 1.29 13.11
CA SER A 74 -0.87 1.65 14.44
C SER A 74 -0.70 0.40 15.32
N MET A 75 -1.67 -0.52 15.27
CA MET A 75 -1.63 -1.79 15.97
C MET A 75 -0.50 -2.69 15.44
N VAL A 76 -0.38 -2.83 14.12
CA VAL A 76 0.70 -3.62 13.49
C VAL A 76 2.05 -3.04 13.85
N LEU A 77 2.26 -1.73 13.69
CA LEU A 77 3.50 -1.06 14.06
C LEU A 77 3.86 -1.31 15.53
N THR A 78 2.88 -1.23 16.43
CA THR A 78 3.09 -1.49 17.87
C THR A 78 3.55 -2.92 18.11
N VAL A 79 2.87 -3.92 17.54
CA VAL A 79 3.23 -5.34 17.70
C VAL A 79 4.60 -5.63 17.07
N THR A 80 4.89 -5.08 15.89
CA THR A 80 6.20 -5.22 15.23
C THR A 80 7.31 -4.61 16.08
N LEU A 81 7.10 -3.43 16.66
CA LEU A 81 8.08 -2.81 17.56
C LEU A 81 8.33 -3.67 18.81
N VAL A 82 7.27 -4.22 19.42
CA VAL A 82 7.41 -5.16 20.55
C VAL A 82 8.19 -6.40 20.14
N ALA A 83 7.90 -6.98 18.97
CA ALA A 83 8.62 -8.13 18.44
C ALA A 83 10.11 -7.81 18.22
N VAL A 84 10.44 -6.63 17.68
CA VAL A 84 11.82 -6.16 17.49
C VAL A 84 12.53 -5.99 18.84
N GLN A 85 11.86 -5.41 19.84
CA GLN A 85 12.43 -5.23 21.18
C GLN A 85 12.79 -6.58 21.82
N LEU A 86 11.89 -7.57 21.73
CA LEU A 86 12.15 -8.94 22.21
C LEU A 86 13.31 -9.60 21.45
N ALA A 87 13.35 -9.42 20.13
CA ALA A 87 14.40 -9.98 19.28
C ALA A 87 15.78 -9.38 19.60
N MET A 88 15.88 -8.06 19.80
CA MET A 88 17.14 -7.40 20.17
C MET A 88 17.64 -7.80 21.56
N GLY A 89 16.75 -8.20 22.46
CA GLY A 89 17.12 -8.75 23.78
C GLY A 89 17.74 -10.15 23.71
N GLN A 90 17.46 -10.92 22.65
CA GLN A 90 17.95 -12.30 22.47
C GLN A 90 19.00 -12.43 21.35
N PHE A 91 19.07 -11.46 20.42
CA PHE A 91 19.89 -11.54 19.22
C PHE A 91 20.61 -10.23 18.87
N SER A 92 21.69 -10.35 18.08
CA SER A 92 22.52 -9.23 17.60
C SER A 92 21.77 -8.30 16.61
N PRO A 93 22.15 -7.00 16.49
CA PRO A 93 21.50 -5.99 15.62
C PRO A 93 21.38 -6.33 14.12
N ARG A 94 21.95 -7.44 13.66
CA ARG A 94 21.85 -7.92 12.26
C ARG A 94 20.44 -8.42 11.91
N ILE A 95 19.68 -8.91 12.89
CA ILE A 95 18.31 -9.41 12.66
C ILE A 95 17.32 -8.28 12.33
N ALA A 96 17.52 -7.08 12.88
CA ALA A 96 16.69 -5.92 12.55
C ALA A 96 16.79 -5.53 11.06
N ARG A 97 17.95 -5.73 10.43
CA ARG A 97 18.11 -5.51 8.97
C ARG A 97 17.43 -6.59 8.14
N ALA A 98 17.40 -7.83 8.63
CA ALA A 98 16.70 -8.91 7.95
C ALA A 98 15.18 -8.67 7.93
N LEU A 99 14.63 -8.09 9.00
CA LEU A 99 13.20 -7.72 9.06
C LEU A 99 12.85 -6.61 8.04
N LEU A 100 13.73 -5.61 7.91
CA LEU A 100 13.56 -4.55 6.90
C LEU A 100 13.69 -5.04 5.45
N ASP A 101 14.44 -6.11 5.21
CA ASP A 101 14.61 -6.68 3.87
C ASP A 101 13.50 -7.71 3.52
N ASP A 102 12.56 -7.95 4.43
CA ASP A 102 11.44 -8.87 4.20
C ASP A 102 10.43 -8.27 3.20
N ARG A 103 10.10 -9.06 2.18
CA ARG A 103 9.14 -8.68 1.15
C ARG A 103 7.71 -8.62 1.69
N GLY A 104 7.39 -9.39 2.72
CA GLY A 104 6.07 -9.38 3.37
C GLY A 104 5.76 -8.01 3.95
N ASP A 105 6.69 -7.45 4.72
CA ASP A 105 6.55 -6.12 5.31
C ASP A 105 6.47 -5.02 4.24
N GLN A 106 7.28 -5.13 3.19
CA GLN A 106 7.24 -4.17 2.07
C GLN A 106 5.89 -4.18 1.32
N ILE A 107 5.28 -5.37 1.13
CA ILE A 107 3.95 -5.50 0.53
C ILE A 107 2.87 -4.95 1.46
N ALA A 108 2.94 -5.22 2.76
CA ALA A 108 1.98 -4.70 3.73
C ALA A 108 1.97 -3.16 3.74
N ILE A 109 3.15 -2.54 3.79
CA ILE A 109 3.30 -1.08 3.70
C ILE A 109 2.76 -0.55 2.37
N ALA A 110 2.99 -1.24 1.26
CA ALA A 110 2.46 -0.84 -0.04
C ALA A 110 0.94 -0.86 -0.08
N ILE A 111 0.29 -1.88 0.49
CA ILE A 111 -1.17 -2.00 0.55
C ILE A 111 -1.77 -0.92 1.45
N PHE A 112 -1.20 -0.70 2.63
CA PHE A 112 -1.65 0.36 3.53
C PHE A 112 -1.49 1.74 2.89
N GLY A 113 -0.33 2.02 2.31
CA GLY A 113 -0.06 3.27 1.61
C GLY A 113 -0.99 3.50 0.41
N ALA A 114 -1.22 2.46 -0.40
CA ALA A 114 -2.14 2.53 -1.54
C ALA A 114 -3.57 2.89 -1.11
N THR A 115 -4.04 2.40 0.04
CA THR A 115 -5.40 2.66 0.53
C THR A 115 -5.68 4.14 0.79
N PHE A 116 -4.65 4.95 1.07
CA PHE A 116 -4.80 6.39 1.27
C PHE A 116 -4.82 7.21 -0.02
N THR A 117 -4.63 6.59 -1.19
CA THR A 117 -4.47 7.32 -2.47
C THR A 117 -5.75 7.54 -3.26
N PHE A 118 -6.82 6.82 -2.91
CA PHE A 118 -8.14 6.91 -3.53
C PHE A 118 -9.17 7.38 -2.51
#